data_AF-A0A930ALW0-F1
#
_entry.id   AF-A0A930ALW0-F1
#
_cell.length_a   1.000
_cell.length_b   1.000
_cell.length_c   1.000
_cell.angle_alpha   90.00
_cell.angle_beta   90.00
_cell.angle_gamma   90.00
#
_symmetry.space_group_name_H-M   'P 1'
#
loop_
_entity.id
_entity.type
_entity.pdbx_description
1 polymer ?
#
loop_
_entity_poly.entity_id
_entity_poly.type
_entity_poly.pdbx_seq_one_letter_code
_entity_poly.pdbx_strand_id
1 'polypeptide(L)'
;MKKVRVISFLCALLMVCSICVTTISTAVFADSSTPTTQPVPTTRTYTVRHVRQTLSGNYDDESLAEYETLTGNVGDMTQAIANRTYPGFQALIPEQVQIAPNGDITVSVYYARKKLTTYFHTGDSAQDFYLTYLYESTQTQPAQPTIPGKIFLRWVYQDSTGALQTWNAGIQPAEDMHVYAEYDIPFQSTYIVNYWYQNATDEVSYTDAQKTYSLFNTETKTQNVNSTVVYNGPQYDTTYRKYNQAKTDAKNATKLVLADGSTVVNVYYDRPVMTITLVYYNFTTNTEERRESYQGIYGHKTDGIFSLDLTYLWSAPNNASSHYDKTPPTFT
;
A
#
# COMPACT_ATOMS: atom_id res chain seq x y z
N MET A 1 4.59 42.58 52.17
CA MET A 1 4.96 43.89 51.58
C MET A 1 4.60 43.81 50.10
N LYS A 2 3.82 44.66 49.42
CA LYS A 2 3.05 45.91 49.58
C LYS A 2 1.96 45.76 48.48
N LYS A 3 0.65 45.73 48.70
CA LYS A 3 -0.29 46.79 49.13
C LYS A 3 -0.19 48.09 48.32
N VAL A 4 -1.36 48.62 47.93
CA VAL A 4 -1.74 50.05 47.68
C VAL A 4 -1.53 50.51 46.22
N ARG A 5 -2.43 51.24 45.52
CA ARG A 5 -3.77 51.86 45.70
C ARG A 5 -4.24 52.30 44.29
N VAL A 6 -5.51 52.20 43.89
CA VAL A 6 -6.64 53.16 44.05
C VAL A 6 -6.41 54.55 43.44
N ILE A 7 -7.33 54.98 42.56
CA ILE A 7 -8.13 56.24 42.52
C ILE A 7 -9.03 56.13 41.27
N SER A 8 -10.35 55.93 41.34
CA SER A 8 -11.46 56.78 41.85
C SER A 8 -11.85 57.90 40.88
N PHE A 9 -13.10 57.89 40.40
CA PHE A 9 -14.18 58.84 40.72
C PHE A 9 -15.42 58.51 39.84
N LEU A 10 -16.55 58.02 40.39
CA LEU A 10 -17.70 58.78 40.97
C LEU A 10 -18.23 59.85 39.99
N CYS A 11 -19.51 59.98 39.65
CA CYS A 11 -20.78 59.99 40.40
C CYS A 11 -21.90 60.21 39.33
N ALA A 12 -23.22 60.09 39.49
CA ALA A 12 -24.20 59.72 40.53
C ALA A 12 -25.58 59.73 39.77
N LEU A 13 -26.44 58.73 39.87
CA LEU A 13 -27.54 58.54 40.85
C LEU A 13 -28.71 59.54 40.73
N LEU A 14 -29.94 59.02 40.57
CA LEU A 14 -31.19 59.34 41.31
C LEU A 14 -32.37 58.61 40.62
N MET A 15 -32.89 57.48 41.09
CA MET A 15 -33.65 57.15 42.32
C MET A 15 -35.13 57.57 42.28
N VAL A 16 -35.96 56.56 42.57
CA VAL A 16 -37.41 56.38 42.45
C VAL A 16 -38.18 56.99 43.65
N CYS A 17 -39.43 57.44 43.44
CA CYS A 17 -40.55 57.33 44.40
C CYS A 17 -41.86 57.81 43.73
N SER A 18 -42.87 56.94 43.54
CA SER A 18 -44.03 56.63 44.43
C SER A 18 -45.29 57.45 44.09
N ILE A 19 -46.33 56.83 43.49
CA ILE A 19 -47.56 56.21 44.07
C ILE A 19 -48.80 57.15 43.95
N CYS A 20 -49.81 56.62 43.23
CA CYS A 20 -51.30 56.73 43.29
C CYS A 20 -51.98 58.09 43.59
N VAL A 21 -53.12 58.44 42.97
CA VAL A 21 -54.48 57.96 43.29
C VAL A 21 -55.52 58.44 42.23
N THR A 22 -56.51 57.57 41.96
CA THR A 22 -57.89 57.64 41.37
C THR A 22 -58.59 59.00 41.09
N THR A 23 -59.63 59.22 40.23
CA THR A 23 -60.75 58.43 39.62
C THR A 23 -61.55 59.29 38.58
N ILE A 24 -62.07 58.63 37.52
CA ILE A 24 -63.42 58.71 36.83
C ILE A 24 -63.85 59.86 35.86
N SER A 25 -64.26 59.42 34.64
CA SER A 25 -65.25 59.86 33.60
C SER A 25 -65.17 61.27 32.96
N THR A 26 -65.47 61.51 31.67
CA THR A 26 -66.50 60.96 30.74
C THR A 26 -66.08 60.97 29.25
N ALA A 27 -66.59 59.96 28.53
CA ALA A 27 -66.80 59.72 27.08
C ALA A 27 -66.51 60.79 26.01
N VAL A 28 -65.97 60.33 24.87
CA VAL A 28 -66.44 60.66 23.50
C VAL A 28 -66.39 59.39 22.64
N PHE A 29 -67.42 59.24 21.82
CA PHE A 29 -67.84 58.05 21.08
C PHE A 29 -66.83 57.55 20.04
N ALA A 30 -66.82 56.23 19.89
CA ALA A 30 -66.16 55.48 18.83
C ALA A 30 -66.71 55.88 17.45
N ASP A 31 -65.81 56.20 16.53
CA ASP A 31 -66.09 56.03 15.10
C ASP A 31 -65.98 54.53 14.80
N SER A 32 -67.02 53.97 14.16
CA SER A 32 -67.16 52.54 13.95
C SER A 32 -66.11 52.07 12.94
N SER A 33 -65.05 51.41 13.42
CA SER A 33 -64.33 50.47 12.59
C SER A 33 -65.27 49.30 12.31
N THR A 34 -65.84 49.29 11.10
CA THR A 34 -66.55 48.13 10.59
C THR A 34 -65.61 46.92 10.67
N PRO A 35 -65.94 45.85 11.42
CA PRO A 35 -65.20 44.62 11.31
C PRO A 35 -65.61 44.00 9.97
N THR A 36 -64.77 44.18 8.96
CA THR A 36 -64.84 43.39 7.72
C THR A 36 -64.64 41.94 8.11
N THR A 37 -65.73 41.22 8.35
CA THR A 37 -65.72 39.76 8.50
C THR A 37 -65.54 39.18 7.11
N GLN A 38 -64.30 39.17 6.65
CA GLN A 38 -63.91 38.44 5.45
C GLN A 38 -64.15 36.95 5.75
N PRO A 39 -64.97 36.24 4.95
CA PRO A 39 -65.20 34.82 5.17
C PRO A 39 -63.87 34.07 5.12
N VAL A 40 -63.61 33.22 6.12
CA VAL A 40 -62.41 32.38 6.15
C VAL A 40 -62.41 31.53 4.88
N PRO A 41 -61.36 31.61 4.04
CA PRO A 41 -61.31 30.84 2.80
C PRO A 41 -61.36 29.34 3.13
N THR A 42 -62.17 28.58 2.39
CA THR A 42 -62.26 27.12 2.56
C THR A 42 -61.00 26.41 2.03
N THR A 43 -60.38 26.95 1.00
CA THR A 43 -59.15 26.44 0.38
C THR A 43 -58.14 27.56 0.18
N ARG A 44 -56.85 27.24 0.31
CA ARG A 44 -55.75 28.17 0.02
C ARG A 44 -54.63 27.48 -0.75
N THR A 45 -53.92 28.28 -1.53
CA THR A 45 -52.67 27.88 -2.16
C THR A 45 -51.51 28.05 -1.17
N TYR A 46 -50.54 27.15 -1.25
CA TYR A 46 -49.25 27.27 -0.56
C TYR A 46 -48.12 26.96 -1.54
N THR A 47 -46.94 27.44 -1.22
CA THR A 47 -45.74 27.28 -2.04
C THR A 47 -44.90 26.13 -1.50
N VAL A 48 -44.39 25.27 -2.38
CA VAL A 48 -43.37 24.29 -2.03
C VAL A 48 -42.05 24.72 -2.68
N ARG A 49 -41.01 24.85 -1.85
CA ARG A 49 -39.65 25.21 -2.26
C ARG A 49 -38.78 23.98 -2.27
N HIS A 50 -38.41 23.49 -3.45
CA HIS A 50 -37.45 22.40 -3.61
C HIS A 50 -36.05 22.99 -3.72
N VAL A 51 -35.14 22.64 -2.82
CA VAL A 51 -33.80 23.23 -2.80
C VAL A 51 -32.70 22.18 -2.67
N ARG A 52 -31.69 22.29 -3.55
CA ARG A 52 -30.50 21.43 -3.52
C ARG A 52 -29.41 22.02 -2.64
N GLN A 53 -28.68 21.14 -1.94
CA GLN A 53 -27.61 21.52 -1.05
C GLN A 53 -26.38 22.07 -1.81
N THR A 54 -25.83 23.17 -1.33
CA THR A 54 -24.54 23.71 -1.82
C THR A 54 -23.37 22.81 -1.40
N LEU A 55 -22.19 23.03 -1.98
CA LEU A 55 -20.96 22.33 -1.54
C LEU A 55 -20.56 22.70 -0.10
N SER A 56 -20.95 23.87 0.40
CA SER A 56 -20.74 24.28 1.80
C SER A 56 -21.74 23.66 2.78
N GLY A 57 -22.76 22.95 2.29
CA GLY A 57 -23.76 22.27 3.11
C GLY A 57 -25.04 23.07 3.37
N ASN A 58 -25.18 24.26 2.77
CA ASN A 58 -26.30 25.19 3.00
C ASN A 58 -27.43 25.00 1.96
N TYR A 59 -28.58 25.63 2.20
CA TYR A 59 -29.78 25.59 1.35
C TYR A 59 -30.35 26.98 1.02
N ASP A 60 -29.54 28.02 1.19
CA ASP A 60 -29.95 29.42 1.02
C ASP A 60 -29.73 29.93 -0.42
N ASP A 61 -29.11 29.11 -1.27
CA ASP A 61 -28.85 29.47 -2.67
C ASP A 61 -30.12 29.29 -3.52
N GLU A 62 -30.75 30.42 -3.84
CA GLU A 62 -31.96 30.46 -4.66
C GLU A 62 -31.75 30.00 -6.11
N SER A 63 -30.51 29.99 -6.63
CA SER A 63 -30.23 29.41 -7.96
C SER A 63 -30.38 27.89 -7.99
N LEU A 64 -30.35 27.26 -6.82
CA LEU A 64 -30.54 25.83 -6.62
C LEU A 64 -31.96 25.49 -6.13
N ALA A 65 -32.82 26.51 -6.00
CA ALA A 65 -34.21 26.37 -5.59
C ALA A 65 -35.16 26.45 -6.80
N GLU A 66 -36.19 25.63 -6.80
CA GLU A 66 -37.30 25.77 -7.74
C GLU A 66 -38.62 25.51 -7.03
N TYR A 67 -39.66 26.19 -7.48
CA TYR A 67 -40.90 26.34 -6.74
C TYR A 67 -42.06 25.62 -7.43
N GLU A 68 -43.04 25.18 -6.65
CA GLU A 68 -44.35 24.77 -7.14
C GLU A 68 -45.45 25.32 -6.22
N THR A 69 -46.67 25.40 -6.76
CA THR A 69 -47.83 25.86 -6.00
C THR A 69 -48.82 24.72 -5.88
N LEU A 70 -49.21 24.41 -4.65
CA LEU A 70 -50.22 23.40 -4.34
C LEU A 70 -51.43 24.06 -3.68
N THR A 71 -52.58 23.41 -3.71
CA THR A 71 -53.82 23.87 -3.07
C THR A 71 -54.29 22.84 -2.05
N GLY A 72 -54.74 23.29 -0.89
CA GLY A 72 -55.34 22.43 0.14
C GLY A 72 -56.44 23.16 0.91
N ASN A 73 -57.19 22.41 1.74
CA ASN A 73 -58.22 23.00 2.59
C ASN A 73 -57.56 23.70 3.79
N VAL A 74 -58.13 24.81 4.21
CA VAL A 74 -57.67 25.49 5.43
C VAL A 74 -57.94 24.60 6.64
N GLY A 75 -56.91 24.41 7.47
CA GLY A 75 -56.95 23.51 8.63
C GLY A 75 -56.30 22.14 8.39
N ASP A 76 -56.13 21.70 7.15
CA ASP A 76 -55.42 20.45 6.83
C ASP A 76 -53.90 20.65 6.92
N MET A 77 -53.15 19.55 7.09
CA MET A 77 -51.70 19.56 6.92
C MET A 77 -51.35 19.63 5.43
N THR A 78 -50.30 20.39 5.10
CA THR A 78 -49.74 20.41 3.75
C THR A 78 -49.37 19.00 3.29
N GLN A 79 -49.36 18.79 1.97
CA GLN A 79 -49.04 17.52 1.34
C GLN A 79 -47.84 17.69 0.38
N ALA A 80 -46.82 18.43 0.82
CA ALA A 80 -45.61 18.61 0.04
C ALA A 80 -44.84 17.28 -0.02
N ILE A 81 -44.41 16.87 -1.20
CA ILE A 81 -43.66 15.62 -1.38
C ILE A 81 -42.38 15.90 -2.16
N ALA A 82 -41.37 15.04 -1.99
CA ALA A 82 -40.20 15.03 -2.86
C ALA A 82 -40.53 14.38 -4.21
N ASN A 83 -41.28 15.09 -5.05
CA ASN A 83 -41.67 14.65 -6.39
C ASN A 83 -40.56 14.83 -7.44
N ARG A 84 -39.45 15.52 -7.11
CA ARG A 84 -38.32 15.74 -8.03
C ARG A 84 -37.18 14.78 -7.77
N THR A 85 -36.47 14.43 -8.85
CA THR A 85 -35.25 13.63 -8.79
C THR A 85 -34.11 14.46 -9.36
N TYR A 86 -33.06 14.65 -8.55
CA TYR A 86 -31.85 15.33 -8.97
C TYR A 86 -30.67 14.34 -8.89
N PRO A 87 -29.96 14.07 -10.00
CA PRO A 87 -28.75 13.25 -9.98
C PRO A 87 -27.75 13.75 -8.93
N GLY A 88 -27.19 12.82 -8.15
CA GLY A 88 -26.22 13.17 -7.11
C GLY A 88 -26.82 13.77 -5.82
N PHE A 89 -28.14 13.85 -5.70
CA PHE A 89 -28.82 14.29 -4.48
C PHE A 89 -29.79 13.23 -3.93
N GLN A 90 -30.05 13.32 -2.63
CA GLN A 90 -31.03 12.52 -1.90
C GLN A 90 -32.07 13.46 -1.29
N ALA A 91 -33.34 13.23 -1.63
CA ALA A 91 -34.43 13.98 -1.04
C ALA A 91 -34.58 13.65 0.46
N LEU A 92 -34.82 14.68 1.26
CA LEU A 92 -35.19 14.57 2.66
C LEU A 92 -36.72 14.64 2.79
N ILE A 93 -37.23 14.07 3.88
CA ILE A 93 -38.66 14.09 4.19
C ILE A 93 -39.02 15.53 4.61
N PRO A 94 -39.92 16.22 3.90
CA PRO A 94 -40.34 17.57 4.28
C PRO A 94 -41.24 17.54 5.52
N GLU A 95 -41.03 18.51 6.41
CA GLU A 95 -41.93 18.75 7.53
C GLU A 95 -43.21 19.42 7.03
N GLN A 96 -44.36 18.81 7.30
CA GLN A 96 -45.65 19.36 6.91
C GLN A 96 -46.13 20.36 7.95
N VAL A 97 -46.80 21.42 7.49
CA VAL A 97 -47.37 22.46 8.35
C VAL A 97 -48.87 22.57 8.10
N GLN A 98 -49.61 23.08 9.08
CA GLN A 98 -51.05 23.31 8.93
C GLN A 98 -51.31 24.50 7.99
N ILE A 99 -52.28 24.36 7.08
CA ILE A 99 -52.69 25.43 6.17
C ILE A 99 -53.47 26.48 6.97
N ALA A 100 -52.77 27.58 7.31
CA ALA A 100 -53.34 28.70 8.04
C ALA A 100 -54.36 29.49 7.20
N PRO A 101 -55.38 30.12 7.83
CA PRO A 101 -56.40 30.92 7.13
C PRO A 101 -55.86 32.21 6.52
N ASN A 102 -54.70 32.70 6.98
CA ASN A 102 -54.03 33.91 6.50
C ASN A 102 -52.49 33.74 6.54
N GLY A 103 -51.76 34.68 5.91
CA GLY A 103 -50.30 34.64 5.80
C GLY A 103 -49.75 33.70 4.72
N ASP A 104 -48.50 33.90 4.31
CA ASP A 104 -47.83 33.07 3.31
C ASP A 104 -47.38 31.74 3.92
N ILE A 105 -47.55 30.67 3.17
CA ILE A 105 -47.20 29.30 3.60
C ILE A 105 -46.20 28.77 2.59
N THR A 106 -44.97 28.53 3.05
CA THR A 106 -43.91 27.90 2.26
C THR A 106 -43.43 26.64 2.96
N VAL A 107 -43.50 25.51 2.28
CA VAL A 107 -42.96 24.22 2.74
C VAL A 107 -41.68 23.93 1.98
N SER A 108 -40.59 23.65 2.68
CA SER A 108 -39.30 23.35 2.05
C SER A 108 -39.10 21.84 1.90
N VAL A 109 -38.71 21.41 0.70
CA VAL A 109 -38.21 20.07 0.42
C VAL A 109 -36.71 20.16 0.14
N TYR A 110 -35.91 19.61 1.04
CA TYR A 110 -34.46 19.65 0.97
C TYR A 110 -33.90 18.45 0.21
N TYR A 111 -32.91 18.68 -0.63
CA TYR A 111 -32.18 17.64 -1.35
C TYR A 111 -30.71 17.68 -0.93
N ALA A 112 -30.33 16.75 -0.05
CA ALA A 112 -28.98 16.61 0.47
C ALA A 112 -28.04 16.08 -0.62
N ARG A 113 -26.82 16.61 -0.67
CA ARG A 113 -25.82 16.20 -1.66
C ARG A 113 -25.22 14.85 -1.27
N LYS A 114 -25.21 13.89 -2.20
CA LYS A 114 -24.66 12.56 -1.93
C LYS A 114 -23.14 12.62 -1.77
N LYS A 115 -22.63 11.77 -0.87
CA LYS A 115 -21.23 11.35 -0.86
C LYS A 115 -21.12 10.09 -1.71
N LEU A 116 -20.21 10.12 -2.67
CA LEU A 116 -20.02 9.07 -3.68
C LEU A 116 -18.55 8.64 -3.68
N THR A 117 -18.31 7.40 -4.04
CA THR A 117 -17.03 6.73 -3.83
C THR A 117 -16.41 6.28 -5.15
N THR A 118 -15.14 6.59 -5.34
CA THR A 118 -14.31 6.01 -6.39
C THR A 118 -13.44 4.92 -5.77
N TYR A 119 -13.59 3.70 -6.25
CA TYR A 119 -12.82 2.52 -5.87
C TYR A 119 -11.66 2.30 -6.84
N PHE A 120 -10.45 2.21 -6.31
CA PHE A 120 -9.20 2.06 -7.05
C PHE A 120 -8.67 0.63 -6.92
N HIS A 121 -8.72 -0.11 -8.03
CA HIS A 121 -8.25 -1.48 -8.14
C HIS A 121 -6.84 -1.51 -8.72
N THR A 122 -5.86 -1.79 -7.88
CA THR A 122 -4.43 -1.80 -8.23
C THR A 122 -4.00 -3.08 -8.94
N GLY A 123 -4.80 -4.14 -8.90
CA GLY A 123 -4.42 -5.48 -9.34
C GLY A 123 -3.65 -6.29 -8.29
N ASP A 124 -3.41 -5.72 -7.11
CA ASP A 124 -3.06 -6.41 -5.87
C ASP A 124 -4.09 -6.00 -4.81
N SER A 125 -4.99 -6.90 -4.44
CA SER A 125 -6.10 -6.58 -3.53
C SER A 125 -5.67 -6.04 -2.17
N ALA A 126 -4.42 -6.31 -1.75
CA ALA A 126 -3.88 -5.76 -0.50
C ALA A 126 -3.56 -4.26 -0.59
N GLN A 127 -3.46 -3.71 -1.81
CA GLN A 127 -3.15 -2.31 -2.07
C GLN A 127 -4.36 -1.52 -2.62
N ASP A 128 -5.51 -2.16 -2.82
CA ASP A 128 -6.73 -1.51 -3.26
C ASP A 128 -7.22 -0.50 -2.21
N PHE A 129 -7.80 0.62 -2.68
CA PHE A 129 -8.27 1.69 -1.82
C PHE A 129 -9.45 2.43 -2.44
N TYR A 130 -10.03 3.36 -1.70
CA TYR A 130 -11.15 4.17 -2.19
C TYR A 130 -11.05 5.61 -1.69
N LEU A 131 -11.62 6.53 -2.45
CA LEU A 131 -11.75 7.94 -2.08
C LEU A 131 -13.22 8.34 -2.19
N THR A 132 -13.70 9.15 -1.24
CA THR A 132 -15.11 9.56 -1.17
C THR A 132 -15.21 11.08 -1.22
N TYR A 133 -16.09 11.57 -2.09
CA TYR A 133 -16.29 12.99 -2.37
C TYR A 133 -17.77 13.32 -2.41
N LEU A 134 -18.12 14.58 -2.13
CA LEU A 134 -19.47 15.06 -2.43
C LEU A 134 -19.63 15.17 -3.95
N TYR A 135 -20.82 14.86 -4.47
CA TYR A 135 -21.17 15.12 -5.87
C TYR A 135 -20.77 16.55 -6.29
N GLU A 136 -20.19 16.73 -7.47
CA GLU A 136 -19.64 18.00 -8.01
C GLU A 136 -18.47 18.64 -7.23
N SER A 137 -17.94 17.99 -6.19
CA SER A 137 -16.71 18.47 -5.55
C SER A 137 -15.47 18.03 -6.34
N THR A 138 -14.39 18.80 -6.22
CA THR A 138 -13.10 18.48 -6.86
C THR A 138 -12.45 17.30 -6.16
N GLN A 139 -12.08 16.29 -6.95
CA GLN A 139 -11.33 15.13 -6.51
C GLN A 139 -9.84 15.46 -6.39
N THR A 140 -9.13 14.81 -5.47
CA THR A 140 -7.66 14.86 -5.43
C THR A 140 -7.05 13.76 -6.30
N GLN A 141 -5.82 14.00 -6.74
CA GLN A 141 -5.04 12.99 -7.45
C GLN A 141 -4.72 11.82 -6.49
N PRO A 142 -5.08 10.57 -6.84
CA PRO A 142 -4.77 9.40 -6.03
C PRO A 142 -3.27 9.07 -6.04
N ALA A 143 -2.84 8.33 -5.03
CA ALA A 143 -1.51 7.73 -5.01
C ALA A 143 -1.32 6.74 -6.17
N GLN A 144 -0.11 6.65 -6.69
CA GLN A 144 0.26 5.66 -7.70
C GLN A 144 0.62 4.34 -7.01
N PRO A 145 0.05 3.20 -7.43
CA PRO A 145 0.38 1.90 -6.86
C PRO A 145 1.80 1.50 -7.26
N THR A 146 2.47 0.76 -6.37
CA THR A 146 3.80 0.20 -6.62
C THR A 146 3.71 -1.33 -6.57
N ILE A 147 3.53 -1.94 -7.74
CA ILE A 147 3.44 -3.39 -7.87
C ILE A 147 4.78 -3.93 -8.39
N PRO A 148 5.43 -4.89 -7.70
CA PRO A 148 6.69 -5.46 -8.15
C PRO A 148 6.61 -5.99 -9.59
N GLY A 149 7.58 -5.61 -10.43
CA GLY A 149 7.65 -6.05 -11.82
C GLY A 149 6.66 -5.38 -12.77
N LYS A 150 6.00 -4.30 -12.34
CA LYS A 150 5.10 -3.50 -13.18
C LYS A 150 5.42 -2.02 -13.06
N ILE A 151 5.26 -1.28 -14.15
CA ILE A 151 5.39 0.18 -14.20
C ILE A 151 4.00 0.75 -14.34
N PHE A 152 3.51 1.49 -13.33
CA PHE A 152 2.19 2.11 -13.39
C PHE A 152 2.13 3.14 -14.51
N LEU A 153 1.12 3.04 -15.37
CA LEU A 153 0.88 4.00 -16.46
C LEU A 153 -0.20 5.01 -16.08
N ARG A 154 -1.41 4.52 -15.80
CA ARG A 154 -2.59 5.35 -15.53
C ARG A 154 -3.72 4.54 -14.91
N TRP A 155 -4.73 5.26 -14.45
CA TRP A 155 -6.02 4.68 -14.07
C TRP A 155 -6.95 4.64 -15.28
N VAL A 156 -7.70 3.55 -15.43
CA VAL A 156 -8.69 3.37 -16.51
C VAL A 156 -10.02 2.89 -15.96
N TYR A 157 -11.10 3.14 -16.68
CA TYR A 157 -12.43 2.60 -16.37
C TYR A 157 -13.15 2.26 -17.66
N GLN A 158 -14.19 1.43 -17.58
CA GLN A 158 -15.10 1.20 -18.70
C GLN A 158 -16.30 2.14 -18.56
N ASP A 159 -16.60 2.88 -19.61
CA ASP A 159 -17.82 3.69 -19.65
C ASP A 159 -19.07 2.82 -19.90
N SER A 160 -20.25 3.46 -19.94
CA SER A 160 -21.54 2.77 -20.16
C SER A 160 -21.65 2.05 -21.50
N THR A 161 -20.77 2.33 -22.46
CA THR A 161 -20.68 1.64 -23.76
C THR A 161 -19.70 0.46 -23.73
N GLY A 162 -18.98 0.28 -22.63
CA GLY A 162 -17.92 -0.73 -22.46
C GLY A 162 -16.56 -0.30 -23.00
N ALA A 163 -16.43 0.94 -23.51
CA ALA A 163 -15.17 1.44 -24.03
C ALA A 163 -14.22 1.82 -22.87
N LEU A 164 -12.93 1.51 -23.04
CA LEU A 164 -11.92 1.80 -22.04
C LEU A 164 -11.53 3.28 -22.12
N GLN A 165 -11.68 3.99 -21.01
CA GLN A 165 -11.38 5.40 -20.87
C GLN A 165 -10.27 5.61 -19.84
N THR A 166 -9.50 6.69 -20.02
CA THR A 166 -8.55 7.12 -18.98
C THR A 166 -9.30 7.85 -17.88
N TRP A 167 -9.06 7.45 -16.64
CA TRP A 167 -9.55 8.16 -15.47
C TRP A 167 -8.53 9.23 -15.04
N ASN A 168 -9.02 10.44 -14.78
CA ASN A 168 -8.24 11.52 -14.18
C ASN A 168 -9.04 12.11 -13.03
N ALA A 169 -8.35 12.63 -12.01
CA ALA A 169 -9.02 13.39 -10.96
C ALA A 169 -9.71 14.62 -11.58
N GLY A 170 -11.01 14.75 -11.32
CA GLY A 170 -11.82 15.82 -11.86
C GLY A 170 -12.94 16.19 -10.90
N ILE A 171 -14.14 16.36 -11.45
CA ILE A 171 -15.35 16.65 -10.68
C ILE A 171 -16.05 15.33 -10.36
N GLN A 172 -16.41 15.09 -9.09
CA GLN A 172 -17.08 13.85 -8.69
C GLN A 172 -18.42 13.70 -9.42
N PRO A 173 -18.62 12.62 -10.20
CA PRO A 173 -19.89 12.37 -10.89
C PRO A 173 -20.99 11.97 -9.92
N ALA A 174 -22.22 11.86 -10.41
CA ALA A 174 -23.42 11.53 -9.64
C ALA A 174 -23.57 10.03 -9.28
N GLU A 175 -22.49 9.26 -9.42
CA GLU A 175 -22.43 7.82 -9.19
C GLU A 175 -21.10 7.41 -8.57
N ASP A 176 -21.07 6.19 -8.04
CA ASP A 176 -19.83 5.54 -7.62
C ASP A 176 -19.04 5.06 -8.84
N MET A 177 -17.72 5.08 -8.75
CA MET A 177 -16.84 4.70 -9.85
C MET A 177 -15.94 3.52 -9.46
N HIS A 178 -15.67 2.64 -10.43
CA HIS A 178 -14.63 1.63 -10.31
C HIS A 178 -13.55 1.88 -11.36
N VAL A 179 -12.32 2.06 -10.91
CA VAL A 179 -11.18 2.34 -11.79
C VAL A 179 -10.07 1.32 -11.52
N TYR A 180 -9.31 1.00 -12.55
CA TYR A 180 -8.32 -0.07 -12.56
C TYR A 180 -6.96 0.48 -12.99
N ALA A 181 -5.90 0.03 -12.34
CA ALA A 181 -4.54 0.43 -12.70
C ALA A 181 -4.10 -0.29 -13.99
N GLU A 182 -3.65 0.49 -14.97
CA GLU A 182 -2.99 0.00 -16.16
C GLU A 182 -1.47 0.07 -15.96
N TYR A 183 -0.76 -0.98 -16.41
CA TYR A 183 0.67 -1.12 -16.20
C TYR A 183 1.39 -1.47 -17.50
N ASP A 184 2.65 -1.06 -17.60
CA ASP A 184 3.63 -1.62 -18.51
C ASP A 184 4.51 -2.66 -17.78
N ILE A 185 5.16 -3.53 -18.54
CA ILE A 185 6.15 -4.48 -18.02
C ILE A 185 7.54 -3.94 -18.35
N PRO A 186 8.46 -3.81 -17.37
CA PRO A 186 9.80 -3.33 -17.65
C PRO A 186 10.49 -4.22 -18.69
N PHE A 187 11.16 -3.60 -19.67
CA PHE A 187 11.87 -4.33 -20.71
C PHE A 187 13.05 -5.13 -20.14
N GLN A 188 13.71 -4.60 -19.12
CA GLN A 188 14.82 -5.23 -18.40
C GLN A 188 14.59 -5.26 -16.90
N SER A 189 15.11 -6.29 -16.25
CA SER A 189 15.16 -6.36 -14.79
C SER A 189 16.51 -6.89 -14.32
N THR A 190 16.83 -6.61 -13.06
CA THR A 190 18.04 -7.12 -12.40
C THR A 190 17.79 -8.53 -11.86
N TYR A 191 18.85 -9.32 -11.70
CA TYR A 191 18.82 -10.60 -11.01
C TYR A 191 20.16 -10.87 -10.34
N ILE A 192 20.15 -11.75 -9.35
CA ILE A 192 21.35 -12.09 -8.57
C ILE A 192 21.92 -13.43 -9.04
N VAL A 193 23.24 -13.49 -9.21
CA VAL A 193 24.00 -14.72 -9.39
C VAL A 193 24.79 -15.00 -8.12
N ASN A 194 24.44 -16.10 -7.44
CA ASN A 194 25.13 -16.58 -6.26
C ASN A 194 26.18 -17.63 -6.65
N TYR A 195 27.39 -17.48 -6.12
CA TYR A 195 28.49 -18.41 -6.34
C TYR A 195 28.79 -19.19 -5.06
N TRP A 196 28.67 -20.52 -5.16
CA TRP A 196 28.74 -21.46 -4.04
C TRP A 196 29.97 -22.34 -4.17
N TYR A 197 30.69 -22.55 -3.06
CA TYR A 197 31.87 -23.40 -3.03
C TYR A 197 31.69 -24.51 -1.99
N GLN A 198 32.03 -25.74 -2.37
CA GLN A 198 31.86 -26.92 -1.53
C GLN A 198 32.53 -26.73 -0.16
N ASN A 199 31.91 -27.20 0.90
CA ASN A 199 32.49 -27.15 2.24
C ASN A 199 33.65 -28.15 2.36
N ALA A 200 34.72 -27.72 3.04
CA ALA A 200 35.90 -28.57 3.24
C ALA A 200 35.67 -29.72 4.24
N THR A 201 34.52 -29.75 4.89
CA THR A 201 34.09 -30.80 5.83
C THR A 201 33.34 -31.94 5.14
N ASP A 202 33.10 -31.84 3.82
CA ASP A 202 32.46 -32.90 3.05
C ASP A 202 33.44 -34.06 2.82
N GLU A 203 32.93 -35.28 2.89
CA GLU A 203 33.73 -36.48 2.63
C GLU A 203 33.90 -36.72 1.13
N VAL A 204 35.04 -37.32 0.74
CA VAL A 204 35.33 -37.66 -0.66
C VAL A 204 34.29 -38.61 -1.27
N SER A 205 33.63 -39.42 -0.45
CA SER A 205 32.60 -40.37 -0.87
C SER A 205 31.21 -39.75 -1.07
N TYR A 206 31.02 -38.46 -0.79
CA TYR A 206 29.71 -37.82 -0.92
C TYR A 206 29.27 -37.70 -2.37
N THR A 207 28.05 -38.15 -2.64
CA THR A 207 27.34 -37.90 -3.90
C THR A 207 27.00 -36.41 -4.02
N ASP A 208 26.72 -35.94 -5.25
CA ASP A 208 26.36 -34.54 -5.51
C ASP A 208 25.16 -34.01 -4.70
N ALA A 209 24.26 -34.90 -4.27
CA ALA A 209 23.12 -34.57 -3.43
C ALA A 209 23.50 -34.36 -1.95
N GLN A 210 24.57 -35.02 -1.49
CA GLN A 210 25.07 -34.94 -0.10
C GLN A 210 26.03 -33.78 0.12
N LYS A 211 26.73 -33.35 -0.94
CA LYS A 211 27.67 -32.22 -0.88
C LYS A 211 26.98 -30.97 -0.33
N THR A 212 27.69 -30.28 0.56
CA THR A 212 27.25 -29.03 1.17
C THR A 212 28.10 -27.86 0.66
N TYR A 213 27.50 -26.66 0.59
CA TYR A 213 28.16 -25.50 -0.03
C TYR A 213 27.96 -24.25 0.81
N SER A 214 28.96 -23.37 0.78
CA SER A 214 28.90 -22.03 1.35
C SER A 214 28.94 -20.97 0.24
N LEU A 215 28.13 -19.94 0.40
CA LEU A 215 28.15 -18.76 -0.47
C LEU A 215 29.47 -18.04 -0.29
N PHE A 216 30.22 -17.83 -1.37
CA PHE A 216 31.50 -17.11 -1.30
C PHE A 216 31.50 -15.82 -2.10
N ASN A 217 30.59 -15.66 -3.07
CA ASN A 217 30.46 -14.43 -3.84
C ASN A 217 29.05 -14.26 -4.43
N THR A 218 28.70 -13.02 -4.76
CA THR A 218 27.45 -12.65 -5.42
C THR A 218 27.70 -11.60 -6.51
N GLU A 219 26.90 -11.62 -7.57
CA GLU A 219 26.92 -10.63 -8.66
C GLU A 219 25.50 -10.24 -9.02
N THR A 220 25.29 -8.96 -9.36
CA THR A 220 24.02 -8.48 -9.92
C THR A 220 24.16 -8.30 -11.43
N LYS A 221 23.22 -8.84 -12.19
CA LYS A 221 23.15 -8.70 -13.64
C LYS A 221 21.84 -8.08 -14.06
N THR A 222 21.83 -7.43 -15.23
CA THR A 222 20.62 -6.88 -15.85
C THR A 222 20.40 -7.54 -17.20
N GLN A 223 19.17 -7.93 -17.48
CA GLN A 223 18.82 -8.60 -18.73
C GLN A 223 17.34 -8.38 -19.06
N ASN A 224 16.96 -8.64 -20.31
CA ASN A 224 15.56 -8.56 -20.74
C ASN A 224 14.68 -9.53 -19.94
N VAL A 225 13.51 -9.07 -19.51
CA VAL A 225 12.52 -9.88 -18.80
C VAL A 225 12.03 -11.03 -19.69
N ASN A 226 11.64 -12.15 -19.08
CA ASN A 226 11.17 -13.37 -19.73
C ASN A 226 12.20 -14.07 -20.64
N SER A 227 13.47 -13.66 -20.59
CA SER A 227 14.56 -14.37 -21.24
C SER A 227 15.26 -15.34 -20.28
N THR A 228 15.86 -16.39 -20.83
CA THR A 228 16.63 -17.38 -20.05
C THR A 228 17.81 -16.71 -19.37
N VAL A 229 18.03 -17.00 -18.09
CA VAL A 229 19.13 -16.41 -17.31
C VAL A 229 20.51 -16.70 -17.92
N VAL A 230 21.40 -15.72 -17.88
CA VAL A 230 22.77 -15.85 -18.43
C VAL A 230 23.81 -15.71 -17.33
N TYR A 231 24.63 -16.74 -17.12
CA TYR A 231 25.72 -16.74 -16.14
C TYR A 231 27.02 -17.27 -16.75
N ASN A 232 28.16 -16.86 -16.19
CA ASN A 232 29.47 -17.38 -16.57
C ASN A 232 29.91 -18.44 -15.56
N GLY A 233 29.52 -19.69 -15.80
CA GLY A 233 29.84 -20.81 -14.91
C GLY A 233 31.34 -20.99 -14.64
N PRO A 234 32.21 -20.95 -15.66
CA PRO A 234 33.67 -21.09 -15.48
C PRO A 234 34.39 -19.88 -14.86
N GLN A 235 33.69 -18.78 -14.51
CA GLN A 235 34.30 -17.53 -14.06
C GLN A 235 35.32 -17.68 -12.92
N TYR A 236 35.04 -18.56 -11.96
CA TYR A 236 35.92 -18.84 -10.83
C TYR A 236 36.52 -20.26 -10.87
N ASP A 237 36.58 -20.91 -12.04
CA ASP A 237 37.26 -22.19 -12.18
C ASP A 237 38.78 -21.99 -12.01
N THR A 238 39.38 -22.79 -11.13
CA THR A 238 40.81 -22.79 -10.83
C THR A 238 41.26 -24.22 -10.54
N THR A 239 42.55 -24.43 -10.26
CA THR A 239 43.06 -25.72 -9.79
C THR A 239 42.30 -26.24 -8.56
N TYR A 240 41.97 -25.35 -7.62
CA TYR A 240 41.37 -25.72 -6.32
C TYR A 240 39.85 -25.52 -6.25
N ARG A 241 39.24 -25.00 -7.31
CA ARG A 241 37.80 -24.73 -7.38
C ARG A 241 37.30 -25.13 -8.77
N LYS A 242 36.53 -26.22 -8.86
CA LYS A 242 36.11 -26.81 -10.14
C LYS A 242 34.64 -26.55 -10.40
N TYR A 243 34.31 -25.96 -11.55
CA TYR A 243 32.94 -25.66 -11.92
C TYR A 243 32.10 -26.94 -11.99
N ASN A 244 31.05 -27.02 -11.18
CA ASN A 244 30.09 -28.12 -11.22
C ASN A 244 28.94 -27.73 -12.16
N GLN A 245 29.13 -28.04 -13.45
CA GLN A 245 28.17 -27.72 -14.50
C GLN A 245 26.83 -28.42 -14.29
N ALA A 246 26.83 -29.74 -14.04
CA ALA A 246 25.60 -30.52 -13.92
C ALA A 246 24.68 -30.00 -12.80
N LYS A 247 25.24 -29.69 -11.62
CA LYS A 247 24.48 -29.13 -10.50
C LYS A 247 24.00 -27.71 -10.79
N THR A 248 24.83 -26.89 -11.43
CA THR A 248 24.48 -25.52 -11.82
C THR A 248 23.33 -25.50 -12.82
N ASP A 249 23.43 -26.29 -13.88
CA ASP A 249 22.40 -26.38 -14.93
C ASP A 249 21.10 -26.94 -14.36
N ALA A 250 21.17 -27.99 -13.53
CA ALA A 250 19.99 -28.53 -12.85
C ALA A 250 19.32 -27.49 -11.93
N LYS A 251 20.10 -26.67 -11.21
CA LYS A 251 19.54 -25.70 -10.27
C LYS A 251 18.98 -24.43 -10.93
N ASN A 252 19.40 -24.16 -12.15
CA ASN A 252 18.95 -23.00 -12.93
C ASN A 252 18.06 -23.37 -14.12
N ALA A 253 17.72 -24.66 -14.26
CA ALA A 253 16.83 -25.16 -15.30
C ALA A 253 15.55 -24.32 -15.35
N THR A 254 15.17 -23.87 -16.55
CA THR A 254 13.95 -23.09 -16.82
C THR A 254 13.84 -21.72 -16.15
N LYS A 255 14.88 -21.24 -15.45
CA LYS A 255 14.83 -19.90 -14.86
C LYS A 255 14.80 -18.81 -15.93
N LEU A 256 13.86 -17.90 -15.77
CA LEU A 256 13.75 -16.67 -16.54
C LEU A 256 14.07 -15.47 -15.66
N VAL A 257 14.40 -14.35 -16.30
CA VAL A 257 14.51 -13.05 -15.66
C VAL A 257 13.10 -12.52 -15.38
N LEU A 258 12.73 -12.43 -14.11
CA LEU A 258 11.44 -11.93 -13.66
C LEU A 258 11.46 -10.41 -13.64
N ALA A 259 10.32 -9.79 -13.99
CA ALA A 259 10.19 -8.33 -14.02
C ALA A 259 10.44 -7.68 -12.66
N ASP A 260 10.08 -8.37 -11.57
CA ASP A 260 10.17 -7.90 -10.19
C ASP A 260 11.59 -7.91 -9.60
N GLY A 261 12.57 -8.44 -10.35
CA GLY A 261 13.96 -8.54 -9.93
C GLY A 261 14.25 -9.66 -8.94
N SER A 262 13.30 -10.56 -8.70
CA SER A 262 13.43 -11.64 -7.70
C SER A 262 14.19 -12.87 -8.20
N THR A 263 14.59 -12.91 -9.48
CA THR A 263 15.33 -14.04 -10.05
C THR A 263 16.67 -14.22 -9.35
N VAL A 264 16.95 -15.46 -8.92
CA VAL A 264 18.24 -15.86 -8.34
C VAL A 264 18.81 -17.04 -9.11
N VAL A 265 20.02 -16.90 -9.61
CA VAL A 265 20.84 -17.92 -10.27
C VAL A 265 21.85 -18.47 -9.27
N ASN A 266 22.12 -19.78 -9.29
CA ASN A 266 23.11 -20.39 -8.41
C ASN A 266 24.15 -21.16 -9.22
N VAL A 267 25.42 -20.78 -9.07
CA VAL A 267 26.57 -21.39 -9.72
C VAL A 267 27.41 -22.12 -8.67
N TYR A 268 27.72 -23.40 -8.91
CA TYR A 268 28.37 -24.27 -7.94
C TYR A 268 29.78 -24.65 -8.36
N TYR A 269 30.68 -24.73 -7.38
CA TYR A 269 32.03 -25.22 -7.55
C TYR A 269 32.40 -26.27 -6.50
N ASP A 270 33.02 -27.34 -6.97
CA ASP A 270 33.48 -28.45 -6.15
C ASP A 270 34.96 -28.30 -5.81
N ARG A 271 35.37 -28.96 -4.72
CA ARG A 271 36.78 -29.10 -4.36
C ARG A 271 37.36 -30.31 -5.11
N PRO A 272 38.51 -30.18 -5.77
CA PRO A 272 39.19 -31.34 -6.35
C PRO A 272 39.61 -32.33 -5.26
N VAL A 273 39.69 -33.61 -5.62
CA VAL A 273 40.28 -34.65 -4.78
C VAL A 273 41.80 -34.50 -4.79
N MET A 274 42.39 -34.45 -3.60
CA MET A 274 43.82 -34.45 -3.37
C MET A 274 44.24 -35.82 -2.86
N THR A 275 45.48 -36.20 -3.17
CA THR A 275 46.07 -37.46 -2.69
C THR A 275 47.34 -37.16 -1.92
N ILE A 276 47.37 -37.54 -0.65
CA ILE A 276 48.60 -37.56 0.15
C ILE A 276 49.16 -38.97 0.05
N THR A 277 50.44 -39.08 -0.29
CA THR A 277 51.13 -40.38 -0.36
C THR A 277 52.24 -40.41 0.67
N LEU A 278 52.14 -41.34 1.61
CA LEU A 278 53.19 -41.66 2.57
C LEU A 278 54.10 -42.73 1.96
N VAL A 279 55.41 -42.49 2.02
CA VAL A 279 56.43 -43.40 1.53
C VAL A 279 57.29 -43.81 2.71
N TYR A 280 57.37 -45.10 2.98
CA TYR A 280 58.12 -45.68 4.08
C TYR A 280 59.45 -46.18 3.52
N TYR A 281 60.54 -45.52 3.90
CA TYR A 281 61.88 -45.81 3.39
C TYR A 281 62.78 -46.43 4.46
N ASN A 282 63.43 -47.54 4.12
CA ASN A 282 64.43 -48.15 4.98
C ASN A 282 65.82 -47.66 4.56
N PHE A 283 66.44 -46.80 5.37
CA PHE A 283 67.78 -46.27 5.10
C PHE A 283 68.90 -47.28 5.33
N THR A 284 68.66 -48.36 6.09
CA THR A 284 69.66 -49.42 6.30
C THR A 284 69.88 -50.23 5.03
N THR A 285 68.81 -50.50 4.28
CA THR A 285 68.86 -51.24 3.01
C THR A 285 68.83 -50.32 1.78
N ASN A 286 68.57 -49.02 1.98
CA ASN A 286 68.36 -48.03 0.93
C ASN A 286 67.27 -48.46 -0.07
N THR A 287 66.14 -48.95 0.45
CA THR A 287 64.99 -49.43 -0.33
C THR A 287 63.67 -48.88 0.20
N GLU A 288 62.74 -48.56 -0.69
CA GLU A 288 61.33 -48.31 -0.33
C GLU A 288 60.72 -49.61 0.18
N GLU A 289 60.10 -49.57 1.36
CA GLU A 289 59.48 -50.74 1.98
C GLU A 289 58.00 -50.83 1.61
N ARG A 290 57.27 -49.72 1.75
CA ARG A 290 55.86 -49.62 1.34
C ARG A 290 55.43 -48.19 1.08
N ARG A 291 54.26 -48.06 0.46
CA ARG A 291 53.61 -46.80 0.13
C ARG A 291 52.14 -46.87 0.44
N GLU A 292 51.62 -45.81 1.04
CA GLU A 292 50.21 -45.67 1.41
C GLU A 292 49.67 -44.36 0.84
N SER A 293 48.47 -44.40 0.25
CA SER A 293 47.83 -43.24 -0.36
C SER A 293 46.49 -42.97 0.29
N TYR A 294 46.26 -41.72 0.68
CA TYR A 294 45.02 -41.23 1.27
C TYR A 294 44.44 -40.16 0.38
N GLN A 295 43.11 -40.17 0.24
CA GLN A 295 42.39 -39.20 -0.56
C GLN A 295 41.48 -38.36 0.33
N GLY A 296 41.40 -37.08 0.00
CA GLY A 296 40.49 -36.13 0.62
C GLY A 296 40.32 -34.93 -0.29
N ILE A 297 39.20 -34.22 -0.17
CA ILE A 297 39.00 -33.02 -0.97
C ILE A 297 39.92 -31.89 -0.51
N TYR A 298 40.30 -30.99 -1.41
CA TYR A 298 41.17 -29.86 -1.09
C TYR A 298 40.68 -29.06 0.13
N GLY A 299 41.53 -28.88 1.13
CA GLY A 299 41.24 -28.20 2.40
C GLY A 299 40.57 -29.07 3.47
N HIS A 300 40.24 -30.33 3.18
CA HIS A 300 39.73 -31.27 4.19
C HIS A 300 40.81 -31.55 5.22
N LYS A 301 40.43 -31.63 6.50
CA LYS A 301 41.38 -31.93 7.58
C LYS A 301 41.92 -33.34 7.45
N THR A 302 43.18 -33.54 7.83
CA THR A 302 43.83 -34.87 7.87
C THR A 302 43.74 -35.54 9.24
N ASP A 303 43.20 -34.83 10.24
CA ASP A 303 43.04 -35.30 11.61
C ASP A 303 42.32 -36.66 11.65
N GLY A 304 42.99 -37.69 12.15
CA GLY A 304 42.44 -39.04 12.28
C GLY A 304 42.35 -39.87 11.00
N ILE A 305 42.82 -39.35 9.85
CA ILE A 305 42.78 -40.07 8.56
C ILE A 305 43.97 -41.01 8.39
N PHE A 306 45.14 -40.60 8.88
CA PHE A 306 46.35 -41.42 8.89
C PHE A 306 47.21 -41.11 10.11
N SER A 307 47.97 -42.10 10.56
CA SER A 307 48.89 -41.99 11.69
C SER A 307 50.31 -42.26 11.21
N LEU A 308 51.24 -41.44 11.70
CA LEU A 308 52.66 -41.62 11.46
C LEU A 308 53.17 -42.70 12.42
N ASP A 309 53.49 -43.89 11.90
CA ASP A 309 54.25 -44.93 12.59
C ASP A 309 55.71 -44.49 12.87
N LEU A 310 55.96 -43.98 14.08
CA LEU A 310 57.26 -43.42 14.50
C LEU A 310 58.46 -44.38 14.35
N THR A 311 58.22 -45.67 14.08
CA THR A 311 59.27 -46.64 13.71
C THR A 311 59.97 -46.25 12.40
N TYR A 312 59.30 -45.51 11.52
CA TYR A 312 59.80 -45.06 10.23
C TYR A 312 60.06 -43.54 10.23
N LEU A 313 61.09 -43.12 9.48
CA LEU A 313 61.45 -41.71 9.33
C LEU A 313 60.75 -41.13 8.09
N TRP A 314 60.07 -39.98 8.24
CA TRP A 314 59.40 -39.22 7.18
C TRP A 314 60.27 -38.05 6.72
N SER A 315 60.14 -37.66 5.45
CA SER A 315 60.78 -36.46 4.91
C SER A 315 59.83 -35.66 4.02
N ALA A 316 59.94 -34.33 4.03
CA ALA A 316 59.19 -33.47 3.11
C ALA A 316 59.61 -33.76 1.65
N PRO A 317 58.72 -33.53 0.65
CA PRO A 317 58.99 -33.86 -0.76
C PRO A 317 60.28 -33.26 -1.36
N ASN A 318 60.81 -32.21 -0.73
CA ASN A 318 61.95 -31.43 -1.20
C ASN A 318 63.14 -31.40 -0.21
N ASN A 319 63.08 -32.16 0.90
CA ASN A 319 64.18 -32.24 1.86
C ASN A 319 64.24 -33.61 2.53
N ALA A 320 65.04 -34.51 1.96
CA ALA A 320 65.26 -35.87 2.46
C ALA A 320 65.86 -35.91 3.88
N SER A 321 66.39 -34.80 4.39
CA SER A 321 67.02 -34.69 5.71
C SER A 321 66.12 -34.04 6.78
N SER A 322 64.88 -33.65 6.46
CA SER A 322 63.97 -33.06 7.46
C SER A 322 63.01 -34.11 8.03
N HIS A 323 63.33 -34.66 9.21
CA HIS A 323 62.41 -35.49 9.98
C HIS A 323 61.40 -34.59 10.72
N TYR A 324 60.28 -34.29 10.06
CA TYR A 324 59.17 -33.56 10.68
C TYR A 324 58.13 -34.57 11.19
N ASP A 325 57.82 -34.52 12.49
CA ASP A 325 56.72 -35.27 13.11
C ASP A 325 55.33 -34.71 12.75
N LYS A 326 55.21 -33.95 11.65
CA LYS A 326 54.01 -33.19 11.31
C LYS A 326 53.48 -33.60 9.96
N THR A 327 52.29 -34.19 9.97
CA THR A 327 51.45 -34.34 8.78
C THR A 327 50.94 -32.96 8.35
N PRO A 328 50.71 -32.73 7.05
CA PRO A 328 50.02 -31.52 6.62
C PRO A 328 48.62 -31.50 7.28
N PRO A 329 48.17 -30.38 7.85
CA PRO A 329 46.92 -30.31 8.63
C PRO A 329 45.67 -30.48 7.76
N THR A 330 45.82 -30.32 6.45
CA THR A 330 44.76 -30.49 5.45
C THR A 330 45.32 -31.11 4.18
N PHE A 331 44.44 -31.68 3.36
CA PHE A 331 44.72 -32.04 1.97
C PHE A 331 44.99 -30.77 1.13
N THR A 332 46.18 -30.65 0.55
CA THR A 332 46.64 -29.46 -0.21
C THR A 332 47.17 -29.80 -1.58
#